data_AF-A0A6P4EAN7-F1
#
_entry.id   AF-A0A6P4EAN7-F1
#
_cell.length_a   1.000
_cell.length_b   1.000
_cell.length_c   1.000
_cell.angle_alpha   90.00
_cell.angle_beta   90.00
_cell.angle_gamma   90.00
#
_symmetry.space_group_name_H-M   'P 1'
#
loop_
_entity.id
_entity.type
_entity.pdbx_description
1 polymer ?
#
loop_
_entity_poly.entity_id
_entity_poly.type
_entity_poly.pdbx_seq_one_letter_code
_entity_poly.pdbx_strand_id
1 'polypeptide(L)'
;MLLFFVVLIAGFGLQVKGQVLSTPISYDFAISLESQLTLLKWKETHVRNLFNYRESLDKHLKEIKLAINYSENLLKSASQFQHNALSEFKVLRHIHKDWPKYLKLLKKELGTKEISLSQELLIKQPTSEDFEESLGAIYRLQTVYNLDSSDMVEGILDGNNFNAKKWSIDECLILGLMYQNFKHYDQADYWLQLALYHYEKHPNPDDLKIKLWSYPNLLEFLMEAKKGLGLYLEAKQLATKLLSIVPRQSYMLKQLPKLDYLQANPPNLKERKKDFQIQKTICSKHYPKQISRKLICRYTNWTPFLILAPLKIELLSINPTVFIIPDFVTQKDIEILKAVSRPKLQRNQHLSWNCSCKISTLFSSSHKIVHKMNRRINDVTGFKMNKNQMLEVINYGIAGNYNPDDTTKSRSNHLANALIYLSNAEKGGEIVFPSLEVKVKPKKGTMLVWVNPEGSVLYHQCPLLKGNMWLANKMLK
;
A
#
# COMPACT_ATOMS: atom_id res chain seq x y z
N MET A 1 11.70 -15.15 15.64
CA MET A 1 10.85 -13.94 15.59
C MET A 1 11.31 -12.93 14.54
N LEU A 2 12.47 -12.26 14.69
CA LEU A 2 13.06 -11.41 13.63
C LEU A 2 13.16 -12.16 12.29
N LEU A 3 13.56 -13.45 12.34
CA LEU A 3 13.62 -14.32 11.17
C LEU A 3 12.25 -14.61 10.54
N PHE A 4 11.15 -14.63 11.31
CA PHE A 4 9.81 -14.95 10.79
C PHE A 4 9.14 -13.71 10.19
N PHE A 5 9.34 -12.54 10.82
CA PHE A 5 8.97 -11.24 10.25
C PHE A 5 9.78 -10.96 8.98
N VAL A 6 11.09 -11.24 8.99
CA VAL A 6 11.94 -11.20 7.79
C VAL A 6 11.48 -12.22 6.76
N VAL A 7 11.05 -13.43 7.11
CA VAL A 7 10.49 -14.39 6.15
C VAL A 7 9.16 -13.92 5.55
N LEU A 8 8.31 -13.27 6.35
CA LEU A 8 7.04 -12.69 5.89
C LEU A 8 7.23 -11.44 5.02
N ILE A 9 8.29 -10.66 5.24
CA ILE A 9 8.58 -9.41 4.52
C ILE A 9 9.52 -9.64 3.33
N ALA A 10 10.56 -10.44 3.49
CA ALA A 10 11.57 -10.67 2.46
C ALA A 10 11.06 -11.57 1.33
N GLY A 11 9.83 -12.09 1.43
CA GLY A 11 9.18 -12.87 0.39
C GLY A 11 10.15 -13.85 -0.23
N PHE A 12 10.66 -14.81 0.55
CA PHE A 12 11.61 -15.79 0.02
C PHE A 12 10.96 -16.44 -1.21
N GLY A 13 11.48 -16.09 -2.39
CA GLY A 13 11.17 -16.75 -3.62
C GLY A 13 11.48 -18.22 -3.41
N LEU A 14 10.44 -19.04 -3.29
CA LEU A 14 10.56 -20.48 -3.40
C LEU A 14 11.27 -20.74 -4.73
N GLN A 15 12.53 -21.17 -4.64
CA GLN A 15 13.29 -21.68 -5.76
C GLN A 15 12.54 -22.88 -6.32
N VAL A 16 11.64 -22.63 -7.27
CA VAL A 16 11.10 -23.69 -8.12
C VAL A 16 12.17 -23.96 -9.17
N LYS A 17 13.05 -24.92 -8.86
CA LYS A 17 14.00 -25.60 -9.76
C LYS A 17 14.54 -24.75 -10.93
N GLY A 18 15.70 -24.14 -10.73
CA GLY A 18 16.70 -24.05 -11.80
C GLY A 18 16.70 -22.83 -12.72
N GLN A 19 15.96 -21.76 -12.44
CA GLN A 19 16.21 -20.46 -13.05
C GLN A 19 16.47 -19.41 -11.98
N VAL A 20 17.69 -18.85 -11.99
CA VAL A 20 18.01 -17.62 -11.26
C VAL A 20 17.22 -16.50 -11.94
N LEU A 21 15.99 -16.29 -11.47
CA LEU A 21 15.25 -15.09 -11.80
C LEU A 21 15.91 -13.93 -11.05
N SER A 22 16.39 -12.94 -11.78
CA SER A 22 16.92 -11.69 -11.22
C SER A 22 15.93 -11.15 -10.18
N THR A 23 16.45 -10.66 -9.06
CA THR A 23 15.64 -10.00 -8.02
C THR A 23 14.70 -8.98 -8.68
N PRO A 24 13.39 -9.00 -8.38
CA PRO A 24 12.45 -8.05 -8.97
C PRO A 24 12.93 -6.62 -8.69
N ILE A 25 12.94 -5.77 -9.70
CA ILE A 25 13.23 -4.35 -9.54
C ILE A 25 11.93 -3.71 -9.03
N SER A 26 12.02 -2.90 -7.96
CA SER A 26 10.86 -2.19 -7.44
C SER A 26 10.24 -1.31 -8.53
N TYR A 27 8.93 -1.43 -8.70
CA TYR A 27 8.15 -0.56 -9.59
C TYR A 27 7.47 0.57 -8.83
N ASP A 28 7.79 0.73 -7.54
CA ASP A 28 7.28 1.77 -6.64
C ASP A 28 5.75 1.73 -6.49
N PHE A 29 5.20 0.53 -6.30
CA PHE A 29 3.77 0.33 -6.13
C PHE A 29 3.23 1.02 -4.88
N ALA A 30 3.99 1.06 -3.79
CA ALA A 30 3.52 1.69 -2.56
C ALA A 30 3.45 3.22 -2.66
N ILE A 31 4.37 3.84 -3.40
CA ILE A 31 4.56 5.30 -3.40
C ILE A 31 3.97 6.01 -4.64
N SER A 32 3.32 5.29 -5.55
CA SER A 32 2.73 5.87 -6.76
C SER A 32 1.43 5.18 -7.16
N LEU A 33 0.32 5.93 -7.21
CA LEU A 33 -0.96 5.40 -7.68
C LEU A 33 -0.89 4.91 -9.14
N GLU A 34 -0.11 5.56 -10.01
CA GLU A 34 0.04 5.10 -11.40
C GLU A 34 0.71 3.73 -11.47
N SER A 35 1.65 3.44 -10.57
CA SER A 35 2.23 2.10 -10.44
C SER A 35 1.15 1.11 -9.97
N GLN A 36 0.32 1.46 -8.98
CA GLN A 36 -0.73 0.57 -8.43
C GLN A 36 -1.78 0.16 -9.46
N LEU A 37 -2.17 1.06 -10.36
CA LEU A 37 -3.14 0.73 -11.43
C LEU A 37 -2.62 -0.39 -12.33
N THR A 38 -1.30 -0.48 -12.52
CA THR A 38 -0.68 -1.57 -13.28
C THR A 38 -0.73 -2.89 -12.51
N LEU A 39 -0.53 -2.85 -11.20
CA LEU A 39 -0.64 -4.02 -10.33
C LEU A 39 -2.05 -4.64 -10.34
N LEU A 40 -3.10 -3.81 -10.34
CA LEU A 40 -4.48 -4.30 -10.45
C LEU A 40 -4.71 -5.08 -11.74
N LYS A 41 -4.23 -4.57 -12.89
CA LYS A 41 -4.30 -5.29 -14.17
C LYS A 41 -3.56 -6.63 -14.13
N TRP A 42 -2.40 -6.68 -13.47
CA TRP A 42 -1.69 -7.94 -13.30
C TRP A 42 -2.42 -8.92 -12.38
N LYS A 43 -3.07 -8.42 -11.33
CA LYS A 43 -3.92 -9.25 -10.47
C LYS A 43 -5.09 -9.85 -11.22
N GLU A 44 -5.77 -9.07 -12.07
CA GLU A 44 -6.83 -9.56 -12.95
C GLU A 44 -6.32 -10.67 -13.89
N THR A 45 -5.17 -10.44 -14.53
CA THR A 45 -4.51 -11.45 -15.38
C THR A 45 -4.19 -12.72 -14.59
N HIS A 46 -3.66 -12.59 -13.38
CA HIS A 46 -3.35 -13.75 -12.53
C HIS A 46 -4.60 -14.55 -12.16
N VAL A 47 -5.69 -13.89 -11.78
CA VAL A 47 -6.97 -14.56 -11.47
C VAL A 47 -7.51 -15.28 -12.71
N ARG A 48 -7.47 -14.64 -13.88
CA ARG A 48 -7.86 -15.27 -15.15
C ARG A 48 -6.98 -16.49 -15.47
N ASN A 49 -5.69 -16.39 -15.21
CA ASN A 49 -4.74 -17.48 -15.44
C ASN A 49 -5.04 -18.70 -14.55
N LEU A 50 -5.34 -18.48 -13.26
CA LEU A 50 -5.75 -19.56 -12.35
C LEU A 50 -7.06 -20.22 -12.80
N PHE A 51 -8.02 -19.44 -13.30
CA PHE A 51 -9.25 -19.96 -13.87
C PHE A 51 -8.96 -20.86 -15.08
N ASN A 52 -8.11 -20.40 -16.02
CA ASN A 52 -7.73 -21.18 -17.20
C ASN A 52 -6.99 -22.47 -16.81
N TYR A 53 -6.15 -22.42 -15.78
CA TYR A 53 -5.46 -23.59 -15.26
C TYR A 53 -6.45 -24.62 -14.74
N ARG A 54 -7.44 -24.18 -13.94
CA ARG A 54 -8.53 -25.04 -13.47
C ARG A 54 -9.28 -25.69 -14.64
N GLU A 55 -9.66 -24.93 -15.67
CA GLU A 55 -10.35 -25.48 -16.85
C GLU A 55 -9.52 -26.56 -17.57
N SER A 56 -8.20 -26.37 -17.66
CA SER A 56 -7.26 -27.35 -18.21
C SER A 56 -7.25 -28.64 -17.40
N LEU A 57 -7.20 -28.52 -16.07
CA LEU A 57 -7.30 -29.65 -15.15
C LEU A 57 -8.65 -30.35 -15.22
N ASP A 58 -9.75 -29.60 -15.26
CA ASP A 58 -11.11 -30.14 -15.34
C ASP A 58 -11.34 -30.91 -16.63
N LYS A 59 -10.83 -30.41 -17.76
CA LYS A 59 -10.87 -31.14 -19.03
C LYS A 59 -10.11 -32.47 -18.94
N HIS A 60 -8.94 -32.45 -18.33
CA HIS A 60 -8.17 -33.68 -18.15
C HIS A 60 -8.85 -34.66 -17.18
N LEU A 61 -9.43 -34.15 -16.09
CA LEU A 61 -10.20 -34.93 -15.15
C LEU A 61 -11.43 -35.58 -15.81
N LYS A 62 -12.09 -34.89 -16.75
CA LYS A 62 -13.18 -35.47 -17.56
C LYS A 62 -12.68 -36.64 -18.42
N GLU A 63 -11.52 -36.51 -19.07
CA GLU A 63 -10.90 -37.60 -19.84
C GLU A 63 -10.59 -38.82 -18.95
N ILE A 64 -10.04 -38.60 -17.75
CA ILE A 64 -9.78 -39.66 -16.77
C ILE A 64 -11.08 -40.32 -16.29
N LYS A 65 -12.12 -39.53 -15.96
CA LYS A 65 -13.42 -40.07 -15.55
C LYS A 65 -14.05 -40.95 -16.63
N LEU A 66 -13.92 -40.59 -17.90
CA LEU A 66 -14.38 -41.41 -19.02
C LEU A 66 -13.60 -42.73 -19.12
N ALA A 67 -12.27 -42.69 -18.92
CA ALA A 67 -11.44 -43.89 -18.92
C ALA A 67 -11.83 -44.84 -17.77
N ILE A 68 -12.03 -44.31 -16.55
CA ILE A 68 -12.50 -45.07 -15.38
C ILE A 68 -13.83 -45.75 -15.69
N ASN A 69 -14.83 -44.99 -16.14
CA ASN A 69 -16.17 -45.53 -16.42
C ASN A 69 -16.11 -46.64 -17.50
N TYR A 70 -15.33 -46.46 -18.57
CA TYR A 70 -15.17 -47.49 -19.59
C TYR A 70 -14.54 -48.77 -19.01
N SER A 71 -13.47 -48.65 -18.23
CA SER A 71 -12.80 -49.79 -17.61
C SER A 71 -13.67 -50.51 -16.58
N GLU A 72 -14.42 -49.78 -15.75
CA GLU A 72 -15.36 -50.35 -14.78
C GLU A 72 -16.49 -51.13 -15.46
N ASN A 73 -17.09 -50.57 -16.51
CA ASN A 73 -18.13 -51.25 -17.29
C ASN A 73 -17.61 -52.54 -17.93
N LEU A 74 -16.39 -52.51 -18.47
CA LEU A 74 -15.75 -53.68 -19.05
C LEU A 74 -15.46 -54.77 -18.00
N LEU A 75 -14.95 -54.36 -16.82
CA LEU A 75 -14.69 -55.28 -15.70
C LEU A 75 -15.97 -55.93 -15.18
N LYS A 76 -17.05 -55.14 -15.04
CA LYS A 76 -18.37 -55.64 -14.64
C LYS A 76 -18.94 -56.63 -15.66
N SER A 77 -18.84 -56.32 -16.95
CA SER A 77 -19.28 -57.23 -18.01
C SER A 77 -18.46 -58.53 -18.05
N ALA A 78 -17.14 -58.44 -17.88
CA ALA A 78 -16.26 -59.61 -17.89
C ALA A 78 -16.48 -60.53 -16.68
N SER A 79 -16.73 -59.95 -15.50
CA SER A 79 -17.02 -60.72 -14.27
C SER A 79 -18.38 -61.41 -14.28
N GLN A 80 -19.38 -60.85 -14.97
CA GLN A 80 -20.72 -61.46 -15.10
C GLN A 80 -20.76 -62.64 -16.08
N PHE A 81 -19.86 -62.69 -17.07
CA PHE A 81 -19.83 -63.74 -18.11
C PHE A 81 -18.46 -64.44 -18.14
N GLN A 82 -18.09 -65.07 -17.02
CA GLN A 82 -16.86 -65.87 -16.93
C GLN A 82 -16.84 -66.97 -18.00
N HIS A 83 -15.70 -67.15 -18.67
CA HIS A 83 -15.46 -68.11 -19.76
C HIS A 83 -16.18 -67.79 -21.10
N ASN A 84 -16.57 -66.53 -21.33
CA ASN A 84 -17.04 -66.07 -22.64
C ASN A 84 -15.89 -65.49 -23.48
N ALA A 85 -15.52 -66.18 -24.57
CA ALA A 85 -14.45 -65.76 -25.48
C ALA A 85 -14.63 -64.32 -26.03
N LEU A 86 -15.86 -63.84 -26.21
CA LEU A 86 -16.13 -62.47 -26.65
C LEU A 86 -15.82 -61.43 -25.56
N SER A 87 -16.09 -61.75 -24.31
CA SER A 87 -15.77 -60.88 -23.16
C SER A 87 -14.27 -60.86 -22.90
N GLU A 88 -13.61 -62.03 -22.96
CA GLU A 88 -12.16 -62.18 -22.79
C GLU A 88 -11.39 -61.42 -23.88
N PHE A 89 -11.82 -61.54 -25.15
CA PHE A 89 -11.21 -60.78 -26.25
C PHE A 89 -11.33 -59.26 -26.05
N LYS A 90 -12.48 -58.76 -25.58
CA LYS A 90 -12.65 -57.32 -25.29
C LYS A 90 -11.70 -56.83 -24.21
N VAL A 91 -11.51 -57.60 -23.13
CA VAL A 91 -10.55 -57.28 -22.06
C VAL A 91 -9.12 -57.29 -22.60
N LEU A 92 -8.74 -58.34 -23.32
CA LEU A 92 -7.40 -58.46 -23.92
C LEU A 92 -7.09 -57.30 -24.86
N ARG A 93 -8.03 -56.94 -25.76
CA ARG A 93 -7.91 -55.81 -26.67
C ARG A 93 -7.76 -54.49 -25.91
N HIS A 94 -8.55 -54.28 -24.86
CA HIS A 94 -8.51 -53.05 -24.05
C HIS A 94 -7.13 -52.89 -23.39
N ILE A 95 -6.64 -53.93 -22.73
CA ILE A 95 -5.32 -53.96 -22.08
C ILE A 95 -4.22 -53.73 -23.13
N HIS A 96 -4.28 -54.38 -24.29
CA HIS A 96 -3.24 -54.26 -25.31
C HIS A 96 -3.24 -52.91 -26.04
N LYS A 97 -4.41 -52.34 -26.37
CA LYS A 97 -4.52 -51.13 -27.23
C LYS A 97 -4.80 -49.83 -26.49
N ASP A 98 -5.62 -49.86 -25.44
CA ASP A 98 -6.08 -48.65 -24.78
C ASP A 98 -5.20 -48.27 -23.58
N TRP A 99 -4.64 -49.26 -22.87
CA TRP A 99 -3.80 -49.01 -21.70
C TRP A 99 -2.55 -48.16 -21.98
N PRO A 100 -1.81 -48.37 -23.09
CA PRO A 100 -0.73 -47.45 -23.48
C PRO A 100 -1.21 -46.01 -23.73
N LYS A 101 -2.43 -45.83 -24.25
CA LYS A 101 -3.04 -44.50 -24.43
C LYS A 101 -3.40 -43.87 -23.09
N TYR A 102 -3.87 -44.67 -22.13
CA TYR A 102 -4.13 -44.21 -20.76
C TYR A 102 -2.84 -43.82 -20.05
N LEU A 103 -1.74 -44.56 -20.25
CA LEU A 103 -0.43 -44.14 -19.74
C LEU A 103 0.00 -42.78 -20.32
N LYS A 104 -0.22 -42.55 -21.62
CA LYS A 104 0.03 -41.25 -22.26
C LYS A 104 -0.87 -40.14 -21.69
N LEU A 105 -2.13 -40.46 -21.39
CA LEU A 105 -3.04 -39.55 -20.70
C LEU A 105 -2.48 -39.17 -19.32
N LEU A 106 -2.09 -40.14 -18.49
CA LEU A 106 -1.54 -39.90 -17.14
C LEU A 106 -0.23 -39.10 -17.14
N LYS A 107 0.61 -39.25 -18.18
CA LYS A 107 1.88 -38.52 -18.33
C LYS A 107 1.73 -37.12 -18.94
N LYS A 108 0.53 -36.69 -19.31
CA LYS A 108 0.31 -35.42 -19.99
C LYS A 108 0.64 -34.26 -19.05
N GLU A 109 1.56 -33.39 -19.46
CA GLU A 109 1.81 -32.13 -18.75
C GLU A 109 0.61 -31.20 -18.90
N LEU A 110 0.09 -30.70 -17.77
CA LEU A 110 -1.12 -29.88 -17.74
C LEU A 110 -0.78 -28.44 -17.40
N GLY A 111 -1.39 -27.54 -18.16
CA GLY A 111 -1.36 -26.11 -17.90
C GLY A 111 0.03 -25.46 -18.01
N THR A 112 0.87 -25.95 -18.92
CA THR A 112 2.23 -25.43 -19.15
C THR A 112 2.23 -23.94 -19.51
N LYS A 113 1.23 -23.47 -20.27
CA LYS A 113 1.03 -22.06 -20.62
C LYS A 113 0.73 -21.23 -19.38
N GLU A 114 -0.17 -21.70 -18.52
CA GLU A 114 -0.58 -21.01 -17.31
C GLU A 114 0.54 -20.99 -16.26
N ILE A 115 1.33 -22.07 -16.16
CA ILE A 115 2.53 -22.12 -15.32
C ILE A 115 3.56 -21.08 -15.81
N SER A 116 3.83 -21.05 -17.11
CA SER A 116 4.77 -20.09 -17.70
C SER A 116 4.32 -18.63 -17.49
N LEU A 117 3.04 -18.32 -17.70
CA LEU A 117 2.51 -16.98 -17.41
C LEU A 117 2.62 -16.62 -15.93
N SER A 118 2.43 -17.58 -15.01
CA SER A 118 2.60 -17.32 -13.58
C SER A 118 4.05 -17.00 -13.22
N GLN A 119 5.02 -17.68 -13.86
CA GLN A 119 6.45 -17.39 -13.68
C GLN A 119 6.79 -15.98 -14.18
N GLU A 120 6.26 -15.57 -15.32
CA GLU A 120 6.45 -14.20 -15.84
C GLU A 120 5.86 -13.12 -14.92
N LEU A 121 4.68 -13.38 -14.34
CA LEU A 121 4.04 -12.46 -13.41
C LEU A 121 4.80 -12.38 -12.08
N LEU A 122 5.45 -13.46 -11.64
CA LEU A 122 6.22 -13.49 -10.41
C LEU A 122 7.41 -12.51 -10.45
N ILE A 123 8.03 -12.31 -11.62
CA ILE A 123 9.10 -11.32 -11.84
C ILE A 123 8.60 -9.90 -11.61
N LYS A 124 7.30 -9.67 -11.83
CA LYS A 124 6.67 -8.36 -11.77
C LYS A 124 6.02 -8.08 -10.42
N GLN A 125 6.07 -9.00 -9.46
CA GLN A 125 5.41 -8.82 -8.18
C GLN A 125 6.02 -7.64 -7.38
N PRO A 126 5.25 -7.03 -6.46
CA PRO A 126 5.81 -6.07 -5.51
C PRO A 126 7.00 -6.64 -4.74
N THR A 127 8.01 -5.81 -4.51
CA THR A 127 9.20 -6.21 -3.75
C THR A 127 8.95 -6.11 -2.24
N SER A 128 9.93 -6.57 -1.44
CA SER A 128 9.93 -6.33 0.00
C SER A 128 9.95 -4.83 0.32
N GLU A 129 10.61 -4.00 -0.50
CA GLU A 129 10.62 -2.54 -0.34
C GLU A 129 9.21 -1.96 -0.52
N ASP A 130 8.49 -2.36 -1.58
CA ASP A 130 7.09 -1.94 -1.78
C ASP A 130 6.22 -2.34 -0.57
N PHE A 131 6.44 -3.54 -0.04
CA PHE A 131 5.68 -4.01 1.10
C PHE A 131 5.99 -3.23 2.39
N GLU A 132 7.27 -3.02 2.72
CA GLU A 132 7.71 -2.22 3.88
C GLU A 132 7.20 -0.77 3.80
N GLU A 133 7.22 -0.16 2.61
CA GLU A 133 6.67 1.18 2.39
C GLU A 133 5.17 1.24 2.61
N SER A 134 4.44 0.20 2.18
CA SER A 134 3.00 0.11 2.43
C SER A 134 2.70 0.00 3.93
N LEU A 135 3.52 -0.76 4.68
CA LEU A 135 3.41 -0.88 6.13
C LEU A 135 3.70 0.45 6.83
N GLY A 136 4.77 1.14 6.43
CA GLY A 136 5.10 2.48 6.93
C GLY A 136 3.98 3.50 6.64
N ALA A 137 3.34 3.40 5.48
CA ALA A 137 2.21 4.25 5.11
C ALA A 137 0.99 4.01 6.01
N ILE A 138 0.63 2.76 6.27
CA ILE A 138 -0.48 2.40 7.19
C ILE A 138 -0.16 2.84 8.62
N TYR A 139 1.06 2.56 9.10
CA TYR A 139 1.53 3.00 10.41
C TYR A 139 1.38 4.52 10.60
N ARG A 140 1.79 5.30 9.60
CA ARG A 140 1.65 6.76 9.58
C ARG A 140 0.20 7.20 9.62
N LEU A 141 -0.69 6.61 8.82
CA LEU A 141 -2.12 6.97 8.83
C LEU A 141 -2.74 6.70 10.18
N GLN A 142 -2.53 5.50 10.71
CA GLN A 142 -3.08 5.10 12.00
C GLN A 142 -2.61 6.04 13.11
N THR A 143 -1.33 6.40 13.12
CA THR A 143 -0.75 7.27 14.15
C THR A 143 -1.23 8.73 14.02
N VAL A 144 -1.19 9.30 12.81
CA VAL A 144 -1.51 10.72 12.56
C VAL A 144 -2.99 11.02 12.77
N TYR A 145 -3.87 10.12 12.29
CA TYR A 145 -5.33 10.29 12.39
C TYR A 145 -5.94 9.57 13.59
N ASN A 146 -5.13 8.92 14.42
CA ASN A 146 -5.59 8.17 15.59
C ASN A 146 -6.70 7.15 15.23
N LEU A 147 -6.46 6.39 14.16
CA LEU A 147 -7.43 5.43 13.63
C LEU A 147 -7.53 4.23 14.57
N ASP A 148 -8.75 3.79 14.84
CA ASP A 148 -9.01 2.59 15.61
C ASP A 148 -8.76 1.33 14.75
N SER A 149 -8.04 0.35 15.29
CA SER A 149 -7.71 -0.86 14.52
C SER A 149 -8.94 -1.70 14.19
N SER A 150 -9.96 -1.72 15.05
CA SER A 150 -11.19 -2.48 14.79
C SER A 150 -12.02 -1.85 13.68
N ASP A 151 -12.10 -0.52 13.66
CA ASP A 151 -12.68 0.24 12.54
C ASP A 151 -11.92 -0.04 11.24
N MET A 152 -10.58 -0.01 11.28
CA MET A 152 -9.74 -0.29 10.10
C MET A 152 -10.01 -1.68 9.52
N VAL A 153 -10.16 -2.69 10.38
CA VAL A 153 -10.49 -4.07 9.95
C VAL A 153 -11.84 -4.14 9.25
N GLU A 154 -12.81 -3.36 9.73
CA GLU A 154 -14.16 -3.27 9.17
C GLU A 154 -14.23 -2.37 7.92
N GLY A 155 -13.11 -1.75 7.51
CA GLY A 155 -13.06 -0.85 6.37
C GLY A 155 -13.62 0.54 6.67
N ILE A 156 -13.66 0.92 7.95
CA ILE A 156 -14.07 2.22 8.43
C ILE A 156 -12.82 3.05 8.71
N LEU A 157 -12.68 4.21 8.07
CA LEU A 157 -11.56 5.12 8.31
C LEU A 157 -12.08 6.50 8.67
N ASP A 158 -11.75 6.93 9.89
CA ASP A 158 -12.10 8.25 10.43
C ASP A 158 -13.61 8.55 10.21
N GLY A 159 -14.43 7.64 10.74
CA GLY A 159 -15.90 7.68 10.74
C GLY A 159 -16.60 7.34 9.42
N ASN A 160 -15.87 7.11 8.33
CA ASN A 160 -16.47 6.82 7.02
C ASN A 160 -16.30 5.34 6.69
N ASN A 161 -17.39 4.68 6.29
CA ASN A 161 -17.33 3.31 5.77
C ASN A 161 -16.98 3.34 4.27
N PHE A 162 -15.92 2.63 3.90
CA PHE A 162 -15.42 2.57 2.51
C PHE A 162 -15.96 1.38 1.73
N ASN A 163 -16.80 0.54 2.36
CA ASN A 163 -17.27 -0.74 1.81
C ASN A 163 -16.11 -1.62 1.33
N ALA A 164 -14.95 -1.49 1.98
CA ALA A 164 -13.80 -2.31 1.69
C ALA A 164 -14.09 -3.75 2.14
N LYS A 165 -13.48 -4.72 1.46
CA LYS A 165 -13.45 -6.09 1.99
C LYS A 165 -12.77 -6.04 3.35
N LYS A 166 -13.43 -6.61 4.36
CA LYS A 166 -12.88 -6.70 5.71
C LYS A 166 -11.50 -7.33 5.69
N TRP A 167 -10.62 -6.81 6.52
CA TRP A 167 -9.28 -7.39 6.68
C TRP A 167 -9.39 -8.78 7.28
N SER A 168 -8.49 -9.65 6.83
CA SER A 168 -8.42 -11.02 7.31
C SER A 168 -7.43 -11.14 8.46
N ILE A 169 -7.24 -12.37 8.92
CA ILE A 169 -6.27 -12.69 9.96
C ILE A 169 -4.85 -12.31 9.51
N ASP A 170 -4.56 -12.41 8.21
CA ASP A 170 -3.23 -12.14 7.65
C ASP A 170 -2.85 -10.65 7.82
N GLU A 171 -3.72 -9.73 7.44
CA GLU A 171 -3.45 -8.29 7.58
C GLU A 171 -3.29 -7.89 9.05
N CYS A 172 -4.15 -8.41 9.94
CA CYS A 172 -4.07 -8.14 11.38
C CYS A 172 -2.75 -8.66 11.97
N LEU A 173 -2.36 -9.88 11.60
CA LEU A 173 -1.11 -10.50 12.05
C LEU A 173 0.11 -9.70 11.58
N ILE A 174 0.16 -9.33 10.30
CA ILE A 174 1.26 -8.58 9.71
C ILE A 174 1.45 -7.24 10.43
N LEU A 175 0.36 -6.50 10.67
CA LEU A 175 0.44 -5.23 11.40
C LEU A 175 0.85 -5.42 12.85
N GLY A 176 0.32 -6.45 13.52
CA GLY A 176 0.75 -6.82 14.87
C GLY A 176 2.26 -7.04 14.95
N LEU A 177 2.81 -7.80 14.01
CA LEU A 177 4.26 -8.06 13.92
C LEU A 177 5.06 -6.80 13.57
N MET A 178 4.54 -5.94 12.69
CA MET A 178 5.16 -4.65 12.35
C MET A 178 5.27 -3.77 13.60
N TYR A 179 4.18 -3.59 14.34
CA TYR A 179 4.16 -2.81 15.57
C TYR A 179 5.08 -3.43 16.64
N GLN A 180 5.14 -4.76 16.72
CA GLN A 180 6.04 -5.47 17.62
C GLN A 180 7.52 -5.24 17.26
N ASN A 181 7.85 -5.24 15.96
CA ASN A 181 9.19 -4.92 15.48
C ASN A 181 9.56 -3.46 15.80
N PHE A 182 8.60 -2.55 15.63
CA PHE A 182 8.73 -1.17 16.08
C PHE A 182 8.66 -1.02 17.59
N LYS A 183 8.47 -2.08 18.37
CA LYS A 183 8.28 -2.18 19.84
C LYS A 183 7.11 -1.37 20.42
N HIS A 184 6.12 -1.06 19.58
CA HIS A 184 4.84 -0.48 19.98
C HIS A 184 3.93 -1.62 20.42
N TYR A 185 4.24 -2.16 21.60
CA TYR A 185 3.65 -3.41 22.07
C TYR A 185 2.16 -3.29 22.40
N ASP A 186 1.68 -2.08 22.68
CA ASP A 186 0.26 -1.77 22.88
C ASP A 186 -0.55 -1.99 21.59
N GLN A 187 -0.08 -1.41 20.48
CA GLN A 187 -0.70 -1.60 19.17
C GLN A 187 -0.49 -3.03 18.66
N ALA A 188 0.69 -3.60 18.91
CA ALA A 188 0.98 -4.99 18.55
C ALA A 188 0.01 -5.96 19.23
N ASP A 189 -0.18 -5.82 20.54
CA ASP A 189 -1.12 -6.65 21.31
C ASP A 189 -2.54 -6.52 20.74
N TYR A 190 -3.01 -5.29 20.48
CA TYR A 190 -4.35 -5.07 19.94
C TYR A 190 -4.54 -5.71 18.55
N TRP A 191 -3.61 -5.50 17.62
CA TRP A 191 -3.67 -6.10 16.28
C TRP A 191 -3.59 -7.63 16.31
N LEU A 192 -2.75 -8.20 17.18
CA LEU A 192 -2.64 -9.66 17.33
C LEU A 192 -3.87 -10.27 18.00
N GLN A 193 -4.53 -9.54 18.91
CA GLN A 193 -5.81 -9.97 19.49
C GLN A 193 -6.92 -9.97 18.44
N LEU A 194 -6.97 -8.97 17.56
CA LEU A 194 -7.87 -8.97 16.41
C LEU A 194 -7.58 -10.17 15.49
N ALA A 195 -6.31 -10.46 15.21
CA ALA A 195 -5.94 -11.65 14.43
C ALA A 195 -6.44 -12.95 15.09
N LEU A 196 -6.26 -13.09 16.41
CA LEU A 196 -6.75 -14.25 17.17
C LEU A 196 -8.29 -14.34 17.14
N TYR A 197 -8.99 -13.22 17.32
CA TYR A 197 -10.44 -13.17 17.24
C TYR A 197 -10.98 -13.64 15.89
N HIS A 198 -10.38 -13.17 14.79
CA HIS A 198 -10.75 -13.60 13.44
C HIS A 198 -10.36 -15.05 13.15
N TYR A 199 -9.28 -15.55 13.76
CA TYR A 199 -8.89 -16.95 13.70
C TYR A 199 -9.95 -17.86 14.32
N GLU A 200 -10.37 -17.55 15.54
CA GLU A 200 -11.36 -18.35 16.28
C GLU A 200 -12.74 -18.34 15.62
N LYS A 201 -13.08 -17.25 14.90
CA LYS A 201 -14.33 -17.11 14.16
C LYS A 201 -14.22 -17.48 12.67
N HIS A 202 -13.11 -18.06 12.23
CA HIS A 202 -12.93 -18.35 10.80
C HIS A 202 -13.95 -19.42 10.35
N PRO A 203 -14.72 -19.18 9.26
CA PRO A 203 -15.81 -20.06 8.87
C PRO A 203 -15.34 -21.45 8.40
N ASN A 204 -14.11 -21.53 7.87
CA ASN A 204 -13.53 -22.78 7.40
C ASN A 204 -12.12 -22.99 7.96
N PRO A 205 -11.93 -23.85 8.98
CA PRO A 205 -10.61 -24.11 9.56
C PRO A 205 -9.61 -24.73 8.57
N ASP A 206 -10.07 -25.42 7.52
CA ASP A 206 -9.18 -26.03 6.54
C ASP A 206 -8.41 -24.99 5.70
N ASP A 207 -8.99 -23.81 5.49
CA ASP A 207 -8.32 -22.70 4.80
C ASP A 207 -7.08 -22.20 5.55
N LEU A 208 -7.01 -22.45 6.85
CA LEU A 208 -5.90 -22.04 7.70
C LEU A 208 -4.71 -23.00 7.60
N LYS A 209 -4.93 -24.25 7.15
CA LYS A 209 -3.87 -25.26 7.02
C LYS A 209 -2.86 -24.95 5.92
N ILE A 210 -3.24 -24.12 4.94
CA ILE A 210 -2.37 -23.71 3.83
C ILE A 210 -1.61 -22.40 4.10
N LYS A 211 -1.81 -21.79 5.28
CA LYS A 211 -1.16 -20.54 5.65
C LYS A 211 0.28 -20.80 6.10
N LEU A 212 1.12 -19.77 5.97
CA LEU A 212 2.53 -19.83 6.41
C LEU A 212 2.68 -19.78 7.94
N TRP A 213 1.62 -19.43 8.65
CA TRP A 213 1.57 -19.33 10.11
C TRP A 213 0.46 -20.23 10.67
N SER A 214 0.54 -20.52 11.97
CA SER A 214 -0.37 -21.42 12.68
C SER A 214 -0.81 -20.83 14.03
N TYR A 215 -1.79 -21.46 14.69
CA TYR A 215 -2.28 -21.04 16.01
C TYR A 215 -1.17 -20.92 17.07
N PRO A 216 -0.22 -21.88 17.21
CA PRO A 216 0.94 -21.70 18.08
C PRO A 216 1.77 -20.44 17.75
N ASN A 217 1.89 -20.06 16.48
CA ASN A 217 2.61 -18.83 16.12
C ASN A 217 1.88 -17.58 16.64
N LEU A 218 0.55 -17.53 16.53
CA LEU A 218 -0.26 -16.42 17.08
C LEU A 218 -0.08 -16.27 18.59
N LEU A 219 -0.13 -17.39 19.33
CA LEU A 219 0.10 -17.39 20.78
C LEU A 219 1.52 -16.91 21.13
N GLU A 220 2.53 -17.33 20.35
CA GLU A 220 3.91 -16.89 20.54
C GLU A 220 4.04 -15.37 20.35
N PHE A 221 3.44 -14.82 19.29
CA PHE A 221 3.50 -13.39 19.02
C PHE A 221 2.77 -12.57 20.09
N LEU A 222 1.57 -13.01 20.50
CA LEU A 222 0.82 -12.38 21.59
C LEU A 222 1.62 -12.40 22.90
N MET A 223 2.23 -13.53 23.24
CA MET A 223 3.07 -13.63 24.43
C MET A 223 4.20 -12.61 24.42
N GLU A 224 4.89 -12.47 23.29
CA GLU A 224 5.98 -11.50 23.15
C GLU A 224 5.49 -10.05 23.24
N ALA A 225 4.32 -9.73 22.68
CA ALA A 225 3.69 -8.41 22.83
C ALA A 225 3.34 -8.12 24.29
N LYS A 226 2.68 -9.05 25.00
CA LYS A 226 2.35 -8.94 26.43
C LYS A 226 3.60 -8.78 27.30
N LYS A 227 4.66 -9.55 27.00
CA LYS A 227 5.96 -9.42 27.67
C LYS A 227 6.56 -8.02 27.46
N GLY A 228 6.47 -7.48 26.25
CA GLY A 228 6.92 -6.13 25.92
C GLY A 228 6.14 -5.02 26.65
N LEU A 229 4.86 -5.25 26.96
CA LEU A 229 4.02 -4.38 27.79
C LEU A 229 4.30 -4.47 29.30
N GLY A 230 5.09 -5.45 29.74
CA GLY A 230 5.27 -5.74 31.16
C GLY A 230 4.16 -6.60 31.78
N LEU A 231 3.22 -7.12 30.97
CA LEU A 231 2.13 -8.00 31.38
C LEU A 231 2.64 -9.46 31.49
N TYR A 232 3.59 -9.69 32.39
CA TYR A 232 4.31 -10.96 32.49
C TYR A 232 3.44 -12.16 32.87
N LEU A 233 2.40 -11.94 33.69
CA LEU A 233 1.47 -12.99 34.07
C LEU A 233 0.66 -13.49 32.86
N GLU A 234 0.11 -12.57 32.06
CA GLU A 234 -0.62 -12.90 30.82
C GLU A 234 0.31 -13.57 29.80
N ALA A 235 1.54 -13.04 29.64
CA ALA A 235 2.55 -13.65 28.79
C ALA A 235 2.84 -15.11 29.21
N LYS A 236 2.97 -15.36 30.53
CA LYS A 236 3.18 -16.71 31.06
C LYS A 236 2.00 -17.63 30.77
N GLN A 237 0.76 -17.16 30.96
CA GLN A 237 -0.44 -17.93 30.63
C GLN A 237 -0.47 -18.34 29.16
N LEU A 238 -0.14 -17.42 28.24
CA LEU A 238 -0.02 -17.70 26.81
C LEU A 238 1.08 -18.72 26.50
N ALA A 239 2.24 -18.60 27.14
CA ALA A 239 3.34 -19.56 26.99
C ALA A 239 2.94 -20.97 27.47
N THR A 240 2.27 -21.08 28.62
CA THR A 240 1.75 -22.36 29.13
C THR A 240 0.68 -22.94 28.22
N LYS A 241 -0.24 -22.11 27.71
CA LYS A 241 -1.25 -22.53 26.72
C LYS A 241 -0.59 -23.07 25.46
N LEU A 242 0.44 -22.40 24.95
CA LEU A 242 1.20 -22.87 23.79
C LEU A 242 1.86 -24.23 24.08
N LEU A 243 2.53 -24.38 25.22
CA LEU A 243 3.18 -25.65 25.61
C LEU A 243 2.19 -26.80 25.81
N SER A 244 0.93 -26.53 26.18
CA SER A 244 -0.11 -27.57 26.20
C SER A 244 -0.41 -28.15 24.82
N ILE A 245 -0.17 -27.37 23.75
CA ILE A 245 -0.38 -27.76 22.35
C ILE A 245 0.93 -28.32 21.75
N VAL A 246 2.06 -27.69 22.05
CA VAL A 246 3.39 -28.08 21.55
C VAL A 246 4.36 -28.24 22.73
N PRO A 247 4.34 -29.39 23.45
CA PRO A 247 5.07 -29.56 24.71
C PRO A 247 6.60 -29.40 24.63
N ARG A 248 7.19 -29.67 23.45
CA ARG A 248 8.65 -29.64 23.23
C ARG A 248 9.12 -28.37 22.51
N GLN A 249 8.34 -27.29 22.51
CA GLN A 249 8.76 -26.07 21.84
C GLN A 249 9.91 -25.39 22.61
N SER A 250 11.12 -25.49 22.06
CA SER A 250 12.37 -25.07 22.73
C SER A 250 12.40 -23.58 23.10
N TYR A 251 11.78 -22.71 22.31
CA TYR A 251 11.73 -21.28 22.57
C TYR A 251 10.89 -20.94 23.80
N MET A 252 9.66 -21.48 23.92
CA MET A 252 8.78 -21.21 25.08
C MET A 252 9.34 -21.75 26.39
N LEU A 253 9.92 -22.97 26.36
CA LEU A 253 10.58 -23.54 27.54
C LEU A 253 11.70 -22.62 28.08
N LYS A 254 12.41 -21.91 27.20
CA LYS A 254 13.42 -20.92 27.58
C LYS A 254 12.84 -19.57 28.05
N GLN A 255 11.61 -19.23 27.67
CA GLN A 255 10.98 -17.98 28.07
C GLN A 255 10.31 -18.08 29.44
N LEU A 256 9.76 -19.24 29.84
CA LEU A 256 9.05 -19.40 31.12
C LEU A 256 9.87 -18.93 32.34
N PRO A 257 11.12 -19.39 32.58
CA PRO A 257 11.91 -18.91 33.71
C PRO A 257 12.23 -17.41 33.64
N LYS A 258 12.34 -16.85 32.42
CA LYS A 258 12.57 -15.41 32.23
C LYS A 258 11.34 -14.59 32.59
N LEU A 259 10.16 -15.08 32.21
CA LEU A 259 8.88 -14.46 32.57
C LEU A 259 8.67 -14.48 34.09
N ASP A 260 8.99 -15.59 34.75
CA ASP A 260 8.96 -15.68 36.22
C ASP A 260 9.88 -14.66 36.88
N TYR A 261 11.11 -14.54 36.38
CA TYR A 261 12.06 -13.55 36.87
C TYR A 261 11.57 -12.11 36.65
N LEU A 262 11.06 -11.78 35.46
CA LEU A 262 10.55 -10.45 35.12
C LEU A 262 9.29 -10.09 35.89
N GLN A 263 8.44 -11.08 36.19
CA GLN A 263 7.27 -10.90 37.05
C GLN A 263 7.69 -10.54 38.48
N ALA A 264 8.72 -11.20 39.01
CA ALA A 264 9.25 -10.89 40.34
C ALA A 264 10.08 -9.59 40.37
N ASN A 265 10.72 -9.23 39.26
CA ASN A 265 11.63 -8.09 39.13
C ASN A 265 11.28 -7.26 37.89
N PRO A 266 10.15 -6.51 37.92
CA PRO A 266 9.71 -5.75 36.76
C PRO A 266 10.72 -4.63 36.44
N PRO A 267 11.25 -4.57 35.21
CA PRO A 267 12.14 -3.49 34.79
C PRO A 267 11.37 -2.18 34.68
N ASN A 268 12.05 -1.06 34.91
CA ASN A 268 11.49 0.25 34.61
C ASN A 268 11.42 0.43 33.09
N LEU A 269 10.21 0.34 32.53
CA LEU A 269 9.97 0.52 31.10
C LEU A 269 10.11 2.00 30.76
N LYS A 270 11.14 2.35 29.99
CA LYS A 270 11.34 3.72 29.52
C LYS A 270 10.15 4.17 28.68
N GLU A 271 9.64 5.37 28.98
CA GLU A 271 8.68 6.04 28.12
C GLU A 271 9.25 6.19 26.71
N ARG A 272 8.40 5.84 25.74
CA ARG A 272 8.77 5.88 24.33
C ARG A 272 8.57 7.26 23.74
N LYS A 273 9.42 7.58 22.77
CA LYS A 273 9.20 8.72 21.89
C LYS A 273 7.92 8.49 21.09
N LYS A 274 7.02 9.47 21.10
CA LYS A 274 5.81 9.45 20.31
C LYS A 274 6.15 9.86 18.88
N ASP A 275 5.96 8.93 17.94
CA ASP A 275 6.20 9.18 16.53
C ASP A 275 5.12 10.11 15.96
N PHE A 276 5.49 10.91 14.96
CA PHE A 276 4.59 11.82 14.23
C PHE A 276 3.78 12.80 15.12
N GLN A 277 4.26 13.12 16.34
CA GLN A 277 3.52 13.94 17.29
C GLN A 277 3.12 15.32 16.73
N ILE A 278 4.01 15.95 15.94
CA ILE A 278 3.73 17.22 15.27
C ILE A 278 2.62 17.03 14.22
N GLN A 279 2.75 16.05 13.32
CA GLN A 279 1.74 15.80 12.28
C GLN A 279 0.39 15.43 12.89
N LYS A 280 0.37 14.58 13.93
CA LYS A 280 -0.86 14.24 14.67
C LYS A 280 -1.57 15.49 15.18
N THR A 281 -0.80 16.40 15.79
CA THR A 281 -1.34 17.65 16.36
C THR A 281 -1.88 18.57 15.27
N ILE A 282 -1.12 18.81 14.20
CA ILE A 282 -1.50 19.79 13.16
C ILE A 282 -2.56 19.25 12.20
N CYS A 283 -2.57 17.95 11.88
CA CYS A 283 -3.55 17.40 10.92
C CYS A 283 -4.92 17.21 11.57
N SER A 284 -4.95 16.83 12.85
CA SER A 284 -6.20 16.62 13.60
C SER A 284 -6.78 17.92 14.16
N LYS A 285 -6.00 19.01 14.26
CA LYS A 285 -6.49 20.30 14.75
C LYS A 285 -7.61 20.85 13.85
N HIS A 286 -8.64 21.39 14.48
CA HIS A 286 -9.64 22.21 13.79
C HIS A 286 -9.07 23.61 13.56
N TYR A 287 -9.11 24.06 12.30
CA TYR A 287 -8.66 25.40 11.91
C TYR A 287 -9.92 26.21 11.58
N PRO A 288 -10.36 27.11 12.46
CA PRO A 288 -11.53 27.94 12.18
C PRO A 288 -11.22 28.80 10.96
N LYS A 289 -12.22 29.04 10.11
CA LYS A 289 -12.07 30.05 9.05
C LYS A 289 -11.81 31.39 9.73
N GLN A 290 -10.63 31.97 9.49
CA GLN A 290 -10.35 33.32 9.98
C GLN A 290 -11.28 34.29 9.26
N ILE A 291 -12.35 34.74 9.93
CA ILE A 291 -13.21 35.81 9.42
C ILE A 291 -12.54 37.13 9.80
N SER A 292 -11.43 37.43 9.14
CA SER A 292 -10.79 38.74 9.25
C SER A 292 -11.35 39.65 8.15
N ARG A 293 -11.78 40.87 8.52
CA ARG A 293 -12.17 41.90 7.56
C ARG A 293 -11.07 42.27 6.55
N LYS A 294 -9.82 41.84 6.80
CA LYS A 294 -8.66 42.07 5.93
C LYS A 294 -8.42 40.97 4.89
N LEU A 295 -9.07 39.81 5.00
CA LEU A 295 -8.99 38.76 3.99
C LEU A 295 -9.97 39.09 2.86
N ILE A 296 -9.44 39.24 1.65
CA ILE A 296 -10.16 39.79 0.51
C ILE A 296 -10.20 38.74 -0.59
N CYS A 297 -11.41 38.45 -1.06
CA CYS A 297 -11.64 37.82 -2.35
C CYS A 297 -11.71 38.91 -3.41
N ARG A 298 -10.88 38.84 -4.44
CA ARG A 298 -10.90 39.82 -5.55
C ARG A 298 -10.59 39.18 -6.89
N TYR A 299 -10.81 39.96 -7.94
CA TYR A 299 -10.31 39.64 -9.26
C TYR A 299 -8.93 40.26 -9.48
N THR A 300 -8.05 39.55 -10.17
CA THR A 300 -6.74 40.06 -10.57
C THR A 300 -6.87 41.03 -11.74
N ASN A 301 -6.12 42.13 -11.77
CA ASN A 301 -6.15 43.11 -12.87
C ASN A 301 -4.81 43.81 -13.14
N TRP A 302 -3.69 43.28 -12.64
CA TRP A 302 -2.39 43.95 -12.64
C TRP A 302 -1.47 43.61 -13.84
N THR A 303 -1.88 42.72 -14.74
CA THR A 303 -1.18 42.47 -16.02
C THR A 303 -2.14 42.62 -17.20
N PRO A 304 -1.67 42.96 -18.40
CA PRO A 304 -2.52 43.09 -19.59
C PRO A 304 -3.40 41.84 -19.84
N PHE A 305 -2.85 40.64 -19.60
CA PHE A 305 -3.61 39.40 -19.73
C PHE A 305 -4.72 39.29 -18.68
N LEU A 306 -4.45 39.63 -17.42
CA LEU A 306 -5.42 39.52 -16.34
C LEU A 306 -6.50 40.62 -16.36
N ILE A 307 -6.27 41.74 -17.05
CA ILE A 307 -7.32 42.72 -17.34
C ILE A 307 -8.38 42.10 -18.27
N LEU A 308 -7.94 41.33 -19.28
CA LEU A 308 -8.82 40.68 -20.25
C LEU A 308 -9.43 39.37 -19.73
N ALA A 309 -8.69 38.63 -18.91
CA ALA A 309 -9.07 37.32 -18.38
C ALA A 309 -8.76 37.24 -16.87
N PRO A 310 -9.52 37.97 -16.02
CA PRO A 310 -9.24 38.07 -14.60
C PRO A 310 -9.45 36.73 -13.88
N LEU A 311 -8.54 36.39 -12.97
CA LEU A 311 -8.66 35.22 -12.10
C LEU A 311 -9.17 35.64 -10.72
N LYS A 312 -9.86 34.71 -10.06
CA LYS A 312 -10.30 34.87 -8.68
C LYS A 312 -9.12 34.59 -7.75
N ILE A 313 -8.83 35.48 -6.83
CA ILE A 313 -7.83 35.28 -5.76
C ILE A 313 -8.51 35.40 -4.41
N GLU A 314 -8.18 34.50 -3.50
CA GLU A 314 -8.62 34.50 -2.10
C GLU A 314 -7.38 34.56 -1.21
N LEU A 315 -7.22 35.66 -0.47
CA LEU A 315 -6.12 35.84 0.47
C LEU A 315 -6.42 35.05 1.75
N LEU A 316 -5.48 34.21 2.18
CA LEU A 316 -5.57 33.40 3.39
C LEU A 316 -4.73 33.95 4.54
N SER A 317 -3.62 34.63 4.23
CA SER A 317 -2.78 35.33 5.21
C SER A 317 -2.09 36.51 4.53
N ILE A 318 -1.89 37.60 5.28
CA ILE A 318 -1.20 38.82 4.81
C ILE A 318 0.30 38.76 5.10
N ASN A 319 0.69 38.29 6.29
CA ASN A 319 2.09 38.27 6.70
C ASN A 319 2.42 36.96 7.44
N PRO A 320 3.25 36.09 6.84
CA PRO A 320 3.59 36.00 5.43
C PRO A 320 2.37 35.89 4.50
N THR A 321 2.52 36.32 3.25
CA THR A 321 1.45 36.28 2.23
C THR A 321 1.15 34.84 1.82
N VAL A 322 -0.09 34.41 1.99
CA VAL A 322 -0.62 33.12 1.52
C VAL A 322 -1.95 33.36 0.81
N PHE A 323 -2.11 32.84 -0.40
CA PHE A 323 -3.37 32.97 -1.14
C PHE A 323 -3.64 31.76 -2.03
N ILE A 324 -4.90 31.58 -2.41
CA ILE A 324 -5.32 30.59 -3.39
C ILE A 324 -5.95 31.26 -4.61
N ILE A 325 -5.84 30.58 -5.74
CA ILE A 325 -6.48 30.94 -7.01
C ILE A 325 -7.31 29.73 -7.44
N PRO A 326 -8.62 29.74 -7.15
CA PRO A 326 -9.54 28.73 -7.66
C PRO A 326 -9.55 28.75 -9.20
N ASP A 327 -9.82 27.59 -9.80
CA ASP A 327 -9.97 27.45 -11.26
C ASP A 327 -8.74 27.96 -12.07
N PHE A 328 -7.56 27.89 -11.46
CA PHE A 328 -6.28 28.24 -12.07
C PHE A 328 -5.91 27.34 -13.25
N VAL A 329 -6.30 26.07 -13.27
CA VAL A 329 -6.02 25.18 -14.40
C VAL A 329 -7.27 24.40 -14.79
N THR A 330 -7.51 24.29 -16.10
CA THR A 330 -8.70 23.63 -16.64
C THR A 330 -8.56 22.11 -16.57
N GLN A 331 -9.68 21.41 -16.56
CA GLN A 331 -9.69 19.94 -16.59
C GLN A 331 -8.89 19.37 -17.77
N LYS A 332 -9.02 19.98 -18.96
CA LYS A 332 -8.27 19.58 -20.16
C LYS A 332 -6.76 19.74 -19.99
N ASP A 333 -6.34 20.90 -19.47
CA ASP A 333 -4.92 21.19 -19.24
C ASP A 333 -4.31 20.25 -18.17
N ILE A 334 -5.08 19.90 -17.13
CA ILE A 334 -4.68 18.92 -16.11
C ILE A 334 -4.37 17.56 -16.75
N GLU A 335 -5.27 17.03 -17.57
CA GLU A 335 -5.06 15.70 -18.16
C GLU A 335 -3.89 15.69 -19.14
N ILE A 336 -3.69 16.77 -19.91
CA ILE A 336 -2.51 16.93 -20.76
C ILE A 336 -1.23 16.94 -19.91
N LEU A 337 -1.22 17.71 -18.81
CA LEU A 337 -0.06 17.81 -17.92
C LEU A 337 0.29 16.45 -17.29
N LYS A 338 -0.72 15.68 -16.85
CA LYS A 338 -0.53 14.31 -16.35
C LYS A 338 -0.01 13.37 -17.44
N ALA A 339 -0.55 13.45 -18.65
CA ALA A 339 -0.12 12.60 -19.76
C ALA A 339 1.37 12.81 -20.11
N VAL A 340 1.83 14.06 -20.16
CA VAL A 340 3.24 14.37 -20.46
C VAL A 340 4.18 14.06 -19.30
N SER A 341 3.69 14.02 -18.05
CA SER A 341 4.50 13.68 -16.88
C SER A 341 4.69 12.18 -16.67
N ARG A 342 3.67 11.36 -16.98
CA ARG A 342 3.68 9.89 -16.78
C ARG A 342 4.97 9.18 -17.20
N PRO A 343 5.50 9.36 -18.43
CA PRO A 343 6.70 8.64 -18.87
C PRO A 343 7.99 9.07 -18.13
N LYS A 344 7.95 10.19 -17.39
CA LYS A 344 9.08 10.79 -16.70
C LYS A 344 8.94 10.74 -15.17
N LEU A 345 7.92 10.06 -14.64
CA LEU A 345 7.72 9.90 -13.20
C LEU A 345 8.77 8.96 -12.63
N GLN A 346 9.55 9.45 -11.66
CA GLN A 346 10.62 8.68 -11.02
C GLN A 346 10.63 8.90 -9.50
N ARG A 347 11.08 7.90 -8.75
CA ARG A 347 11.36 8.04 -7.32
C ARG A 347 12.49 9.04 -7.12
N ASN A 348 12.32 9.96 -6.18
CA ASN A 348 13.44 10.78 -5.71
C ASN A 348 14.11 10.08 -4.52
N GLN A 349 15.25 9.44 -4.75
CA GLN A 349 15.98 8.65 -3.75
C GLN A 349 16.41 9.48 -2.52
N HIS A 350 16.62 10.79 -2.69
CA HIS A 350 17.01 11.68 -1.59
C HIS A 350 15.85 12.02 -0.64
N LEU A 351 14.61 11.69 -1.01
CA LEU A 351 13.40 12.02 -0.27
C LEU A 351 12.59 10.80 0.15
N SER A 352 13.14 9.58 0.05
CA SER A 352 12.38 8.31 0.20
C SER A 352 11.56 8.22 1.49
N TRP A 353 12.05 8.76 2.61
CA TRP A 353 11.31 8.77 3.90
C TRP A 353 10.30 9.92 4.04
N ASN A 354 10.46 10.99 3.25
CA ASN A 354 9.66 12.23 3.33
C ASN A 354 8.73 12.44 2.13
N CYS A 355 8.82 11.58 1.12
CA CYS A 355 8.05 11.57 -0.10
C CYS A 355 7.61 10.14 -0.40
N SER A 356 6.35 9.84 -0.10
CA SER A 356 5.68 8.65 -0.66
C SER A 356 5.09 9.02 -2.02
N CYS A 357 5.97 9.42 -2.94
CA CYS A 357 5.63 9.96 -4.25
C CYS A 357 6.67 9.69 -5.35
N LYS A 358 6.21 9.74 -6.61
CA LYS A 358 7.04 9.92 -7.80
C LYS A 358 6.97 11.35 -8.30
N ILE A 359 8.09 11.86 -8.81
CA ILE A 359 8.23 13.23 -9.31
C ILE A 359 8.66 13.18 -10.78
N SER A 360 8.09 14.07 -11.59
CA SER A 360 8.45 14.29 -12.98
C SER A 360 8.81 15.76 -13.19
N THR A 361 10.04 16.03 -13.63
CA THR A 361 10.48 17.40 -13.92
C THR A 361 10.25 17.73 -15.39
N LEU A 362 9.41 18.73 -15.65
CA LEU A 362 9.06 19.16 -17.00
C LEU A 362 9.59 20.55 -17.29
N PHE A 363 10.12 20.77 -18.49
CA PHE A 363 10.65 22.05 -18.94
C PHE A 363 9.71 22.74 -19.92
N SER A 364 9.63 24.07 -19.84
CA SER A 364 8.79 24.86 -20.76
C SER A 364 9.20 24.72 -22.23
N SER A 365 10.49 24.51 -22.50
CA SER A 365 11.01 24.23 -23.85
C SER A 365 10.52 22.89 -24.42
N SER A 366 10.18 21.92 -23.57
CA SER A 366 9.78 20.58 -24.00
C SER A 366 8.30 20.46 -24.34
N HIS A 367 7.42 21.25 -23.69
CA HIS A 367 5.98 21.12 -23.89
C HIS A 367 5.23 22.45 -23.75
N LYS A 368 4.37 22.74 -24.73
CA LYS A 368 3.50 23.93 -24.76
C LYS A 368 2.66 24.11 -23.50
N ILE A 369 2.17 23.01 -22.91
CA ILE A 369 1.37 23.05 -21.68
C ILE A 369 2.20 23.60 -20.50
N VAL A 370 3.47 23.21 -20.39
CA VAL A 370 4.36 23.66 -19.31
C VAL A 370 4.71 25.14 -19.49
N HIS A 371 4.94 25.56 -20.74
CA HIS A 371 5.13 26.98 -21.07
C HIS A 371 3.88 27.81 -20.72
N LYS A 372 2.69 27.34 -21.10
CA LYS A 372 1.40 27.96 -20.75
C LYS A 372 1.23 28.10 -19.24
N MET A 373 1.52 27.04 -18.47
CA MET A 373 1.42 27.06 -17.00
C MET A 373 2.39 28.07 -16.40
N ASN A 374 3.67 28.04 -16.78
CA ASN A 374 4.65 28.98 -16.23
C ASN A 374 4.32 30.45 -16.57
N ARG A 375 3.84 30.73 -17.79
CA ARG A 375 3.38 32.08 -18.16
C ARG A 375 2.22 32.53 -17.28
N ARG A 376 1.21 31.69 -17.09
CA ARG A 376 0.06 32.00 -16.24
C ARG A 376 0.45 32.16 -14.76
N ILE A 377 1.40 31.38 -14.26
CA ILE A 377 1.96 31.55 -12.91
C ILE A 377 2.63 32.92 -12.81
N ASN A 378 3.49 33.28 -13.76
CA ASN A 378 4.17 34.59 -13.80
C ASN A 378 3.18 35.75 -13.88
N ASP A 379 2.15 35.67 -14.72
CA ASP A 379 1.15 36.72 -14.86
C ASP A 379 0.43 37.01 -13.53
N VAL A 380 0.17 35.97 -12.72
CA VAL A 380 -0.56 36.11 -11.47
C VAL A 380 0.35 36.46 -10.29
N THR A 381 1.54 35.88 -10.21
CA THR A 381 2.42 36.06 -9.04
C THR A 381 3.37 37.25 -9.18
N GLY A 382 3.64 37.71 -10.40
CA GLY A 382 4.59 38.79 -10.68
C GLY A 382 6.08 38.41 -10.54
N PHE A 383 6.40 37.17 -10.14
CA PHE A 383 7.78 36.69 -10.07
C PHE A 383 8.31 36.43 -11.48
N LYS A 384 9.27 37.26 -11.92
CA LYS A 384 9.87 37.14 -13.25
C LYS A 384 10.41 35.72 -13.46
N MET A 385 10.04 35.12 -14.59
CA MET A 385 10.64 33.86 -15.02
C MET A 385 12.13 34.05 -15.34
N ASN A 386 12.99 33.87 -14.34
CA ASN A 386 14.41 33.64 -14.59
C ASN A 386 14.60 32.24 -15.22
N LYS A 387 15.83 31.89 -15.62
CA LYS A 387 16.22 30.66 -16.35
C LYS A 387 15.57 29.33 -15.86
N ASN A 388 15.02 29.26 -14.64
CA ASN A 388 14.33 28.09 -14.13
C ASN A 388 12.87 27.96 -14.65
N GLN A 389 12.73 27.41 -15.85
CA GLN A 389 11.44 27.13 -16.49
C GLN A 389 10.87 25.74 -16.16
N MET A 390 11.37 25.09 -15.10
CA MET A 390 10.94 23.76 -14.68
C MET A 390 9.61 23.80 -13.93
N LEU A 391 8.80 22.76 -14.09
CA LEU A 391 7.59 22.49 -13.32
C LEU A 391 7.64 21.02 -12.90
N GLU A 392 7.53 20.74 -11.61
CA GLU A 392 7.56 19.38 -11.08
C GLU A 392 6.14 18.85 -10.98
N VAL A 393 5.83 17.71 -11.57
CA VAL A 393 4.54 17.03 -11.41
C VAL A 393 4.73 15.82 -10.51
N ILE A 394 3.95 15.75 -9.45
CA ILE A 394 4.09 14.78 -8.36
C ILE A 394 2.86 13.87 -8.36
N ASN A 395 3.08 12.55 -8.35
CA ASN A 395 2.05 11.55 -8.12
C ASN A 395 2.33 10.80 -6.82
N TYR A 396 1.30 10.70 -5.98
CA TYR A 396 1.39 10.11 -4.65
C TYR A 396 0.85 8.68 -4.64
N GLY A 397 1.38 7.87 -3.72
CA GLY A 397 0.91 6.51 -3.40
C GLY A 397 0.11 6.44 -2.10
N ILE A 398 0.20 5.29 -1.42
CA ILE A 398 -0.50 5.02 -0.16
C ILE A 398 -0.06 6.03 0.89
N ALA A 399 -1.02 6.62 1.58
CA ALA A 399 -0.78 7.64 2.60
C ALA A 399 0.09 8.82 2.12
N GLY A 400 0.09 9.11 0.82
CA GLY A 400 1.06 9.99 0.20
C GLY A 400 1.22 11.35 0.89
N ASN A 401 2.47 11.75 1.08
CA ASN A 401 2.87 13.05 1.61
C ASN A 401 4.18 13.50 0.95
N TYR A 402 4.46 14.81 1.02
CA TYR A 402 5.69 15.42 0.57
C TYR A 402 6.08 16.53 1.55
N ASN A 403 7.03 16.24 2.44
CA ASN A 403 7.54 17.16 3.44
C ASN A 403 9.08 17.29 3.34
N PRO A 404 9.60 17.95 2.29
CA PRO A 404 11.06 18.03 2.06
C PRO A 404 11.81 18.77 3.19
N ASP A 405 11.12 19.67 3.90
CA ASP A 405 11.68 20.50 4.97
C ASP A 405 11.92 19.71 6.28
N ASP A 406 11.36 18.49 6.42
CA ASP A 406 11.59 17.61 7.59
C ASP A 406 13.03 17.03 7.62
N THR A 407 13.79 17.13 6.53
CA THR A 407 15.14 16.55 6.40
C THR A 407 16.28 17.56 6.32
N THR A 408 16.03 18.82 6.01
CA THR A 408 17.12 19.78 5.74
C THR A 408 16.74 21.22 6.09
N LYS A 409 17.66 21.93 6.76
CA LYS A 409 17.76 23.40 6.73
C LYS A 409 18.18 23.85 5.32
N SER A 410 17.40 23.49 4.30
CA SER A 410 17.61 23.95 2.94
C SER A 410 17.33 25.45 2.94
N ARG A 411 18.38 26.27 3.05
CA ARG A 411 18.34 27.68 2.64
C ARG A 411 18.13 27.70 1.14
N SER A 412 16.88 27.50 0.74
CA SER A 412 16.48 27.60 -0.65
C SER A 412 16.39 29.09 -0.98
N ASN A 413 17.13 29.54 -2.00
CA ASN A 413 17.08 30.93 -2.49
C ASN A 413 15.77 31.25 -3.25
N HIS A 414 14.68 30.57 -2.93
CA HIS A 414 13.37 30.80 -3.55
C HIS A 414 12.56 31.73 -2.64
N LEU A 415 11.90 32.71 -3.25
CA LEU A 415 11.13 33.74 -2.55
C LEU A 415 9.71 33.29 -2.23
N ALA A 416 9.16 32.38 -3.03
CA ALA A 416 7.81 31.85 -2.88
C ALA A 416 7.68 30.45 -3.47
N ASN A 417 6.62 29.75 -3.09
CA ASN A 417 6.25 28.46 -3.66
C ASN A 417 4.83 28.54 -4.23
N ALA A 418 4.60 27.78 -5.30
CA ALA A 418 3.29 27.58 -5.88
C ALA A 418 3.00 26.09 -6.05
N LEU A 419 1.87 25.65 -5.51
CA LEU A 419 1.34 24.30 -5.64
C LEU A 419 0.02 24.33 -6.42
N ILE A 420 -0.07 23.56 -7.49
CA ILE A 420 -1.29 23.42 -8.29
C ILE A 420 -1.87 22.04 -8.03
N TYR A 421 -3.10 21.98 -7.55
CA TYR A 421 -3.82 20.72 -7.32
C TYR A 421 -4.36 20.16 -8.64
N LEU A 422 -3.84 19.00 -9.06
CA LEU A 422 -4.24 18.31 -10.30
C LEU A 422 -5.25 17.19 -10.05
N SER A 423 -5.66 16.97 -8.80
CA SER A 423 -6.73 16.08 -8.39
C SER A 423 -7.39 16.59 -7.10
N ASN A 424 -8.49 15.94 -6.70
CA ASN A 424 -9.15 16.18 -5.42
C ASN A 424 -8.65 15.15 -4.41
N ALA A 425 -8.37 15.59 -3.18
CA ALA A 425 -8.29 14.69 -2.04
C ALA A 425 -9.61 14.78 -1.28
N GLU A 426 -10.25 13.65 -1.01
CA GLU A 426 -11.49 13.65 -0.25
C GLU A 426 -11.21 13.86 1.24
N LYS A 427 -10.11 13.27 1.74
CA LYS A 427 -9.68 13.40 3.12
C LYS A 427 -8.16 13.27 3.23
N GLY A 428 -7.53 14.10 4.06
CA GLY A 428 -6.07 14.19 4.09
C GLY A 428 -5.51 14.97 2.90
N GLY A 429 -4.19 15.08 2.82
CA GLY A 429 -3.50 15.82 1.77
C GLY A 429 -3.49 17.34 1.95
N GLU A 430 -4.09 17.87 3.02
CA GLU A 430 -4.10 19.30 3.31
C GLU A 430 -2.70 19.86 3.52
N ILE A 431 -2.48 21.08 3.04
CA ILE A 431 -1.30 21.88 3.39
C ILE A 431 -1.65 22.73 4.61
N VAL A 432 -0.90 22.54 5.69
CA VAL A 432 -1.09 23.23 6.95
C VAL A 432 0.08 24.18 7.18
N PHE A 433 -0.24 25.43 7.52
CA PHE A 433 0.71 26.44 7.99
C PHE A 433 0.42 26.69 9.48
N PRO A 434 1.08 25.96 10.40
CA PRO A 434 0.68 25.96 11.82
C PRO A 434 0.78 27.34 12.48
N SER A 435 1.84 28.10 12.19
CA SER A 435 2.06 29.44 12.74
C SER A 435 1.05 30.48 12.26
N LEU A 436 0.41 30.25 11.11
CA LEU A 436 -0.61 31.14 10.54
C LEU A 436 -2.03 30.74 10.89
N GLU A 437 -2.20 29.57 11.50
CA GLU A 437 -3.49 28.91 11.67
C GLU A 437 -4.28 28.76 10.36
N VAL A 438 -3.57 28.49 9.26
CA VAL A 438 -4.16 28.26 7.93
C VAL A 438 -4.05 26.79 7.55
N LYS A 439 -5.18 26.20 7.15
CA LYS A 439 -5.25 24.85 6.57
C LYS A 439 -5.94 24.89 5.21
N VAL A 440 -5.23 24.46 4.17
CA VAL A 440 -5.70 24.50 2.78
C VAL A 440 -6.04 23.10 2.32
N LYS A 441 -7.31 22.89 1.95
CA LYS A 441 -7.79 21.61 1.42
C LYS A 441 -7.44 21.46 -0.06
N PRO A 442 -7.01 20.27 -0.52
CA PRO A 442 -6.77 20.01 -1.93
C PRO A 442 -8.06 20.14 -2.76
N LYS A 443 -8.05 21.03 -3.74
CA LYS A 443 -9.16 21.18 -4.69
C LYS A 443 -8.61 21.25 -6.11
N LYS A 444 -8.97 20.27 -6.93
CA LYS A 444 -8.55 20.17 -8.33
C LYS A 444 -8.74 21.50 -9.05
N GLY A 445 -7.73 21.90 -9.82
CA GLY A 445 -7.73 23.15 -10.57
C GLY A 445 -7.26 24.37 -9.77
N THR A 446 -7.15 24.27 -8.44
CA THR A 446 -6.75 25.40 -7.59
C THR A 446 -5.23 25.50 -7.49
N MET A 447 -4.69 26.72 -7.49
CA MET A 447 -3.29 26.99 -7.15
C MET A 447 -3.19 27.64 -5.77
N LEU A 448 -2.33 27.11 -4.92
CA LEU A 448 -1.92 27.69 -3.64
C LEU A 448 -0.56 28.36 -3.82
N VAL A 449 -0.40 29.59 -3.33
CA VAL A 449 0.87 30.32 -3.35
C VAL A 449 1.17 30.85 -1.96
N TRP A 450 2.41 30.72 -1.52
CA TRP A 450 2.89 31.36 -0.29
C TRP A 450 4.28 31.93 -0.48
N VAL A 451 4.46 33.13 0.05
CA VAL A 451 5.75 33.82 0.11
C VAL A 451 6.52 33.26 1.30
N ASN A 452 7.71 32.74 1.05
CA ASN A 452 8.53 32.05 2.05
C ASN A 452 10.03 32.29 1.79
N PRO A 453 10.50 33.54 1.85
CA PRO A 453 11.92 33.81 1.73
C PRO A 453 12.66 33.05 2.83
N GLU A 454 13.73 32.37 2.42
CA GLU A 454 14.67 31.65 3.30
C GLU A 454 14.05 30.52 4.17
N GLY A 455 12.82 30.08 3.88
CA GLY A 455 12.16 29.05 4.68
C GLY A 455 11.60 29.56 6.02
N SER A 456 11.33 30.86 6.14
CA SER A 456 10.74 31.51 7.32
C SER A 456 9.36 30.95 7.76
N VAL A 457 8.66 30.26 6.86
CA VAL A 457 7.31 29.70 7.06
C VAL A 457 7.37 28.18 6.97
N LEU A 458 7.17 27.52 8.12
CA LEU A 458 7.00 26.08 8.16
C LEU A 458 5.61 25.69 7.63
N TYR A 459 5.57 24.75 6.70
CA TYR A 459 4.34 24.11 6.26
C TYR A 459 4.51 22.59 6.31
N HIS A 460 3.39 21.89 6.45
CA HIS A 460 3.36 20.44 6.36
C HIS A 460 2.19 20.00 5.51
N GLN A 461 2.42 18.95 4.73
CA GLN A 461 1.36 18.20 4.07
C GLN A 461 0.89 17.05 4.96
N CYS A 462 -0.40 17.04 5.25
CA CYS A 462 -1.04 15.94 5.96
C CYS A 462 -1.09 14.69 5.05
N PRO A 463 -0.82 13.48 5.59
CA PRO A 463 -0.86 12.26 4.81
C PRO A 463 -2.23 12.05 4.15
N LEU A 464 -2.25 11.65 2.88
CA LEU A 464 -3.50 11.39 2.16
C LEU A 464 -4.26 10.21 2.79
N LEU A 465 -5.45 10.44 3.34
CA LEU A 465 -6.27 9.38 3.92
C LEU A 465 -7.22 8.78 2.88
N LYS A 466 -7.79 9.61 2.00
CA LYS A 466 -8.74 9.19 0.96
C LYS A 466 -8.60 10.00 -0.32
N GLY A 467 -8.63 9.28 -1.44
CA GLY A 467 -8.69 9.83 -2.79
C GLY A 467 -7.38 9.63 -3.54
N ASN A 468 -7.17 10.42 -4.58
CA ASN A 468 -5.94 10.43 -5.34
C ASN A 468 -5.28 11.80 -5.26
N MET A 469 -3.95 11.82 -5.15
CA MET A 469 -3.23 13.09 -5.08
C MET A 469 -2.24 13.22 -6.23
N TRP A 470 -2.40 14.32 -6.95
CA TRP A 470 -1.52 14.81 -7.98
C TRP A 470 -1.31 16.30 -7.76
N LEU A 471 -0.07 16.73 -7.79
CA LEU A 471 0.30 18.13 -7.64
C LEU A 471 1.24 18.55 -8.77
N ALA A 472 1.23 19.83 -9.12
CA ALA A 472 2.37 20.45 -9.75
C ALA A 472 3.01 21.45 -8.79
N ASN A 473 4.31 21.31 -8.55
CA ASN A 473 5.11 22.15 -7.68
C ASN A 473 5.98 23.11 -8.51
N LYS A 474 6.04 24.37 -8.09
CA LYS A 474 6.87 25.41 -8.68
C LYS A 474 7.50 26.25 -7.58
N MET A 475 8.82 26.24 -7.53
CA MET A 475 9.58 27.19 -6.74
C MET A 475 9.76 28.50 -7.53
N LEU A 476 9.49 29.64 -6.89
CA LEU A 476 9.54 30.99 -7.47
C LEU A 476 10.77 31.72 -6.93
N LYS A 477 11.55 32.35 -7.81
CA LYS A 477 12.81 33.05 -7.49
C LYS A 477 12.70 34.53 -7.74
#